data_AF-A0A965S530-F1
#
_entry.id   AF-A0A965S530-F1
#
_cell.length_a   1.000
_cell.length_b   1.000
_cell.length_c   1.000
_cell.angle_alpha   90.00
_cell.angle_beta   90.00
_cell.angle_gamma   90.00
#
_symmetry.space_group_name_H-M   'P 1'
#
loop_
_entity.id
_entity.type
_entity.pdbx_description
1 polymer ?
#
loop_
_entity_poly.entity_id
_entity_poly.type
_entity_poly.pdbx_seq_one_letter_code
_entity_poly.pdbx_strand_id
1 'polypeptide(L)' 'RETTRAEGKSEEMVEKIAQGKLNKFYKESTLLNQEYFIDSKVTVRQYLQSVDKDLTVKAYKRCALA' A
#
# COMPACT_ATOMS: atom_id res chain seq x y z
N ARG A 1 10.98 -14.51 -7.56
CA ARG A 1 9.53 -14.77 -7.32
C ARG A 1 9.35 -16.22 -6.81
N GLU A 2 10.24 -16.72 -5.94
CA GLU A 2 10.45 -18.17 -5.84
C GLU A 2 10.36 -18.79 -4.44
N THR A 3 10.12 -18.02 -3.38
CA THR A 3 10.25 -18.54 -2.01
C THR A 3 9.01 -19.24 -1.44
N THR A 4 7.94 -19.48 -2.22
CA THR A 4 6.67 -20.03 -1.69
C THR A 4 6.21 -21.34 -2.35
N ARG A 5 6.96 -21.86 -3.34
CA ARG A 5 6.62 -23.13 -4.00
C ARG A 5 7.18 -24.37 -3.26
N ALA A 6 7.95 -24.18 -2.20
CA ALA A 6 8.71 -25.24 -1.52
C ALA A 6 7.99 -25.90 -0.33
N GLU A 7 6.83 -25.40 0.09
CA GLU A 7 6.03 -26.03 1.14
C GLU A 7 4.70 -26.45 0.52
N GLY A 8 4.29 -27.72 0.67
CA GLY A 8 3.06 -28.31 0.14
C GLY A 8 1.76 -27.72 0.71
N LYS A 9 1.64 -26.39 0.67
CA LYS A 9 0.46 -25.60 1.01
C LYS A 9 -0.35 -25.43 -0.27
N SER A 10 -1.65 -25.70 -0.19
CA SER A 10 -2.59 -25.56 -1.32
C SER A 10 -2.34 -24.26 -2.09
N GLU A 11 -2.40 -24.29 -3.43
CA GLU A 11 -2.15 -23.11 -4.29
C GLU A 11 -2.98 -21.89 -3.86
N GLU A 12 -4.20 -22.12 -3.37
CA GLU A 12 -5.08 -21.12 -2.79
C GLU A 12 -4.47 -20.36 -1.59
N MET A 13 -3.68 -21.04 -0.76
CA MET A 13 -3.03 -20.45 0.41
C MET A 13 -1.81 -19.62 0.01
N VAL A 14 -1.06 -20.07 -1.00
CA VAL A 14 0.07 -19.32 -1.56
C VAL A 14 -0.41 -18.01 -2.19
N GLU A 15 -1.53 -18.05 -2.91
CA GLU A 15 -2.15 -16.86 -3.51
C GLU A 15 -2.63 -15.87 -2.43
N LYS A 16 -3.30 -16.35 -1.38
CA LYS A 16 -3.72 -15.51 -0.24
C LYS A 16 -2.53 -14.83 0.46
N ILE A 17 -1.40 -15.52 0.62
CA ILE A 17 -0.18 -14.94 1.20
C ILE A 17 0.43 -13.88 0.28
N ALA A 18 0.49 -14.14 -1.02
CA ALA A 18 0.98 -13.18 -2.00
C ALA A 18 0.12 -11.91 -2.03
N GLN A 19 -1.20 -12.07 -1.98
CA GLN A 19 -2.15 -10.95 -1.93
C GLN A 19 -2.03 -10.15 -0.63
N GLY A 20 -1.84 -10.81 0.51
CA GLY A 20 -1.56 -10.16 1.79
C GLY A 20 -0.29 -9.29 1.75
N LYS A 21 0.80 -9.81 1.18
CA LYS A 21 2.05 -9.06 0.99
C LYS A 21 1.88 -7.86 0.07
N LEU A 22 1.17 -8.02 -1.04
CA LEU A 22 0.86 -6.92 -1.97
C LEU A 22 0.02 -5.83 -1.29
N ASN A 23 -1.03 -6.22 -0.56
CA ASN A 23 -1.87 -5.28 0.18
C ASN A 23 -1.07 -4.51 1.23
N LYS A 24 -0.16 -5.18 1.95
CA LYS A 24 0.75 -4.54 2.90
C LYS A 24 1.69 -3.54 2.19
N PHE A 25 2.28 -3.94 1.06
CA PHE A 25 3.11 -3.05 0.25
C PHE A 25 2.35 -1.81 -0.23
N TYR A 26 1.11 -1.96 -0.70
CA TYR A 26 0.30 -0.80 -1.10
C TYR A 26 0.01 0.13 0.07
N LYS A 27 -0.29 -0.40 1.26
CA LYS A 27 -0.53 0.44 2.45
C LYS A 27 0.72 1.16 2.95
N GLU A 28 1.89 0.55 2.91
CA GLU A 28 3.11 1.12 3.50
C GLU A 28 4.01 1.86 2.50
N SER A 29 4.02 1.46 1.24
CA SER A 29 4.98 1.95 0.24
C SER A 29 4.35 2.82 -0.85
N THR A 30 3.02 3.03 -0.85
CA THR A 30 2.38 3.95 -1.81
C THR A 30 1.74 5.14 -1.13
N LEU A 31 2.15 6.35 -1.54
CA LEU A 31 1.76 7.61 -0.91
C LEU A 31 0.24 7.81 -0.83
N LEU A 32 -0.52 7.35 -1.83
CA LEU A 32 -1.97 7.56 -1.92
C LEU A 32 -2.77 6.60 -1.05
N ASN A 33 -2.28 5.38 -0.82
CA ASN A 33 -3.02 4.34 -0.11
C ASN A 33 -2.57 4.18 1.36
N GLN A 34 -1.55 4.92 1.79
CA GLN A 34 -1.16 4.99 3.19
C GLN A 34 -2.20 5.72 4.03
N GLU A 35 -2.21 5.40 5.32
CA GLU A 35 -2.99 6.12 6.33
C GLU A 35 -2.51 7.57 6.41
N TYR A 36 -3.46 8.49 6.50
CA TYR A 36 -3.13 9.90 6.66
C TYR A 36 -2.58 10.14 8.06
N PHE A 37 -1.42 10.79 8.17
CA PHE A 37 -0.70 10.91 9.44
C PHE A 37 -1.45 11.72 10.51
N ILE A 38 -2.37 12.59 10.11
CA ILE A 38 -3.22 13.38 11.02
C ILE A 38 -4.47 12.58 11.42
N ASP A 39 -5.07 11.85 10.48
CA ASP A 39 -6.25 11.03 10.72
C ASP A 39 -6.07 9.65 10.09
N SER A 40 -5.67 8.69 10.93
CA SER A 40 -5.43 7.30 10.51
C SER A 40 -6.69 6.57 10.03
N LYS A 41 -7.89 7.16 10.18
CA LYS A 41 -9.14 6.57 9.66
C LYS A 41 -9.30 6.75 8.15
N VAL A 42 -8.59 7.70 7.55
CA VAL A 42 -8.66 8.00 6.12
C VAL A 42 -7.31 7.76 5.45
N THR A 43 -7.34 7.41 4.16
CA THR A 43 -6.12 7.37 3.35
C THR A 43 -5.79 8.76 2.81
N VAL A 44 -4.52 8.98 2.43
CA VAL A 44 -4.11 10.24 1.77
C VAL A 44 -4.96 10.53 0.53
N ARG A 45 -5.32 9.51 -0.26
CA ARG A 45 -6.24 9.66 -1.40
C ARG A 45 -7.62 10.17 -0.97
N GLN A 46 -8.22 9.57 0.06
CA GLN A 46 -9.55 9.96 0.54
C GLN A 46 -9.55 11.37 1.09
N TYR A 47 -8.47 11.77 1.76
CA TYR A 47 -8.29 13.15 2.21
C TYR A 47 -8.17 14.12 1.02
N LEU A 48 -7.38 13.81 0.00
CA LEU A 48 -7.26 14.67 -1.19
C LEU A 48 -8.62 14.84 -1.90
N GLN A 49 -9.38 13.75 -2.01
CA GLN A 49 -10.72 13.73 -2.62
C GLN A 49 -11.78 14.47 -1.81
N SER A 50 -11.63 14.60 -0.48
CA SER A 50 -12.54 15.39 0.34
C SER A 50 -12.36 16.89 0.15
N VAL A 51 -11.17 17.32 -0.29
CA VAL A 51 -10.88 18.69 -0.67
C VAL A 51 -11.33 18.96 -2.10
N ASP A 52 -10.92 18.12 -3.06
CA ASP A 52 -11.31 18.20 -4.47
C ASP A 52 -11.22 16.80 -5.12
N LYS A 53 -12.26 16.40 -5.84
CA LYS A 53 -12.39 15.05 -6.42
C LYS A 53 -11.29 14.71 -7.42
N ASP A 54 -10.73 15.69 -8.10
CA ASP A 54 -9.70 15.52 -9.13
C ASP A 54 -8.28 15.78 -8.62
N LEU A 55 -8.12 16.11 -7.33
CA LEU A 55 -6.83 16.41 -6.74
C LEU A 55 -6.01 15.14 -6.53
N THR A 56 -4.83 15.12 -7.15
CA THR A 56 -3.87 14.02 -7.04
C THR A 56 -2.44 14.50 -6.94
N VAL A 57 -1.60 13.70 -6.28
CA VAL A 57 -0.16 13.99 -6.15
C VAL A 57 0.55 13.55 -7.44
N LYS A 58 1.15 14.52 -8.15
CA LYS A 58 1.92 14.24 -9.37
C LYS A 58 3.32 13.68 -9.09
N ALA A 59 3.99 14.19 -8.06
CA ALA A 59 5.32 13.75 -7.66
C ALA A 59 5.58 14.09 -6.18
N TYR A 60 6.39 13.27 -5.51
CA TYR A 60 6.93 13.58 -4.19
C TYR A 60 8.37 13.08 -4.10
N LYS A 61 9.19 13.71 -3.26
CA LYS A 61 10.56 13.29 -2.98
C LYS A 61 10.77 13.24 -1.47
N ARG A 62 11.11 12.06 -0.95
CA ARG A 62 11.50 11.89 0.46
C ARG A 62 13.03 11.86 0.53
N CYS A 63 13.62 12.80 1.26
CA CYS A 63 15.05 12.77 1.59
C CYS A 63 15.17 12.30 3.04
N ALA A 64 15.97 11.27 3.29
CA ALA A 64 16.31 10.81 4.63
C ALA A 64 17.84 10.82 4.75
N LEU A 65 18.36 11.42 5.82
CA LEU A 65 19.77 11.31 6.19
C LEU A 65 19.92 9.95 6.89
N ALA A 66 20.77 9.10 6.33
CA ALA A 66 21.12 7.81 6.93
C ALA A 66 21.99 8.01 8.17
#